data_AF-A0A670INI8-F1
#
_entry.id   AF-A0A670INI8-F1
#
_cell.length_a   1.000
_cell.length_b   1.000
_cell.length_c   1.000
_cell.angle_alpha   90.00
_cell.angle_beta   90.00
_cell.angle_gamma   90.00
#
_symmetry.space_group_name_H-M   'P 1'
#
loop_
_entity.id
_entity.type
_entity.pdbx_description
1 polymer ?
#
loop_
_entity_poly.entity_id
_entity_poly.type
_entity_poly.pdbx_seq_one_letter_code
_entity_poly.pdbx_strand_id
1 'polypeptide(L)' 'MCIKAIYSSQKAKLIINNNLTDSFMISKGTRQGCPLSPLLFIMVLETIVERRNCKMVTKVI' A
#
# COMPACT_ATOMS: atom_id res chain seq x y z
N MET A 1 11.86 -8.32 -3.42
CA MET A 1 11.39 -8.58 -4.80
C MET A 1 9.90 -8.93 -4.90
N CYS A 2 9.29 -9.62 -3.91
CA CYS A 2 7.87 -10.03 -3.98
C CYS A 2 6.83 -8.89 -3.94
N ILE A 3 7.07 -7.84 -3.13
CA ILE A 3 6.13 -6.71 -3.00
C ILE A 3 5.98 -5.97 -4.35
N LYS A 4 7.09 -5.76 -5.05
CA LYS A 4 7.07 -5.11 -6.38
C LYS A 4 6.22 -5.91 -7.37
N ALA A 5 6.25 -7.24 -7.34
CA ALA A 5 5.40 -8.07 -8.19
C ALA A 5 3.90 -7.91 -7.88
N ILE A 6 3.53 -7.78 -6.61
CA ILE A 6 2.12 -7.61 -6.17
C ILE A 6 1.56 -6.23 -6.53
N TYR A 7 2.41 -5.20 -6.59
CA TYR A 7 2.01 -3.81 -6.84
C TYR A 7 2.34 -3.29 -8.25
N SER A 8 3.09 -4.05 -9.09
CA SER A 8 3.54 -3.56 -10.41
C SER A 8 2.49 -3.63 -11.52
N SER A 9 1.45 -4.44 -11.40
CA SER A 9 0.48 -4.69 -12.50
C SER A 9 -0.97 -4.78 -12.01
N GLN A 10 -1.37 -3.90 -11.09
CA GLN A 10 -2.74 -3.88 -10.57
C GLN A 10 -3.72 -3.30 -11.59
N LYS A 11 -4.79 -4.04 -11.86
CA LYS A 11 -5.94 -3.58 -12.65
C LYS A 11 -7.17 -3.50 -11.75
N ALA A 12 -7.97 -2.46 -11.92
CA ALA A 12 -9.24 -2.28 -11.23
C ALA A 12 -10.39 -2.21 -12.24
N LYS A 13 -11.59 -2.58 -11.79
CA LYS A 13 -12.87 -2.32 -12.45
C LYS A 13 -13.77 -1.63 -11.44
N LEU A 14 -14.57 -0.67 -11.91
CA LEU A 14 -15.56 0.01 -11.10
C LEU A 14 -16.95 -0.56 -11.40
N ILE A 15 -17.81 -0.56 -10.40
CA ILE A 15 -19.24 -0.83 -10.59
C ILE A 15 -19.95 0.50 -10.51
N ILE A 16 -20.59 0.92 -11.60
CA ILE A 16 -21.36 2.16 -11.69
C ILE A 16 -22.76 1.78 -12.16
N ASN A 17 -23.79 2.07 -11.36
CA ASN A 17 -25.19 1.74 -11.68
C ASN A 17 -25.37 0.26 -12.07
N ASN A 18 -24.76 -0.65 -11.31
CA ASN A 18 -24.74 -2.10 -11.56
C ASN A 18 -24.03 -2.56 -12.84
N ASN A 19 -23.40 -1.66 -13.60
CA ASN A 19 -22.57 -2.00 -14.74
C ASN A 19 -21.08 -1.96 -14.39
N LEU A 20 -20.36 -3.00 -14.82
CA LEU A 20 -18.91 -3.07 -14.69
C LEU A 20 -18.25 -2.23 -15.77
N THR A 21 -17.33 -1.36 -15.39
CA THR A 21 -16.48 -0.63 -16.33
C THR A 21 -15.37 -1.53 -16.87
N ASP A 22 -14.73 -1.06 -17.94
CA ASP A 22 -13.50 -1.67 -18.43
C ASP A 22 -12.40 -1.63 -17.36
N SER A 23 -11.48 -2.60 -17.46
CA SER A 23 -10.35 -2.66 -16.55
C SER A 23 -9.34 -1.57 -16.88
N PHE A 24 -9.00 -0.74 -15.90
CA PHE A 24 -7.93 0.24 -16.02
C PHE A 24 -6.76 -0.12 -15.11
N MET A 25 -5.54 0.31 -15.48
CA MET A 25 -4.37 0.12 -14.63
C MET A 25 -4.34 1.13 -13.50
N ILE A 26 -4.04 0.67 -12.30
CA ILE A 26 -3.84 1.53 -11.13
C ILE A 26 -2.39 2.02 -11.15
N SER A 27 -2.20 3.32 -11.33
CA SER A 27 -0.86 3.95 -11.31
C SER A 27 -0.41 4.36 -9.91
N LYS A 28 -1.36 4.72 -9.02
CA LYS A 28 -1.12 5.13 -7.64
C LYS A 28 -2.28 4.66 -6.75
N GLY A 29 -1.96 4.22 -5.54
CA GLY A 29 -2.93 3.74 -4.55
C GLY A 29 -2.70 2.29 -4.14
N THR A 30 -3.42 1.84 -3.12
CA THR A 30 -3.42 0.45 -2.66
C THR A 30 -4.82 -0.13 -2.81
N ARG A 31 -4.93 -1.46 -2.97
CA ARG A 31 -6.24 -2.12 -2.92
C ARG A 31 -6.84 -1.94 -1.53
N GLN A 32 -8.00 -1.29 -1.44
CA GLN A 32 -8.78 -1.25 -0.20
C GLN A 32 -9.23 -2.67 0.16
N GLY A 33 -9.17 -3.03 1.44
CA GLY A 33 -9.48 -4.38 1.91
C GLY A 33 -8.37 -5.42 1.70
N CYS A 34 -7.20 -5.05 1.16
CA CYS A 34 -6.07 -5.96 1.11
C CYS A 34 -5.40 -6.04 2.49
N PRO A 35 -5.27 -7.23 3.11
CA PRO A 35 -4.66 -7.38 4.43
C PRO A 35 -3.18 -6.97 4.47
N LEU A 36 -2.54 -6.85 3.30
CA LEU A 36 -1.15 -6.42 3.16
C LEU A 36 -0.97 -4.90 3.20
N SER A 37 -2.01 -4.12 2.88
CA SER A 37 -1.93 -2.65 2.85
C SER A 37 -1.63 -2.03 4.22
N PRO A 38 -2.26 -2.46 5.34
CA PRO A 38 -1.90 -1.97 6.68
C PRO A 38 -0.46 -2.30 7.07
N LEU A 39 0.04 -3.50 6.73
CA LEU A 39 1.41 -3.90 7.04
C LEU A 39 2.43 -3.04 6.28
N LEU A 40 2.19 -2.78 5.00
CA LEU A 40 3.02 -1.88 4.20
C LEU A 40 3.00 -0.44 4.73
N PHE A 41 1.85 0.03 5.21
CA PHE A 41 1.74 1.34 5.83
C PHE A 41 2.58 1.43 7.12
N ILE A 42 2.48 0.42 7.99
CA ILE A 42 3.29 0.35 9.22
C ILE A 42 4.78 0.29 8.91
N MET A 43 5.22 -0.56 7.97
CA MET A 43 6.64 -0.63 7.57
C MET A 43 7.18 0.71 7.04
N VAL A 44 6.37 1.45 6.28
CA VAL A 44 6.76 2.78 5.79
C VAL A 44 6.86 3.77 6.95
N LEU A 45 5.92 3.75 7.90
CA LEU A 45 5.97 4.59 9.10
C LEU A 45 7.19 4.27 9.96
N GLU A 46 7.47 3.00 10.23
CA GLU A 46 8.66 2.56 10.95
C GLU A 46 9.93 3.06 10.26
N THR A 47 10.04 2.90 8.94
CA THR A 47 11.21 3.38 8.20
C THR A 47 11.39 4.91 8.31
N ILE A 48 10.29 5.66 8.29
CA ILE A 48 10.32 7.13 8.45
C ILE A 48 10.73 7.50 9.88
N VAL A 49 10.20 6.80 10.88
CA VAL A 49 10.50 7.01 12.30
C VAL A 49 11.94 6.63 12.60
N GLU A 50 12.46 5.51 12.11
CA GLU A 50 13.86 5.10 12.24
C GLU A 50 14.82 6.11 11.60
N ARG A 51 14.49 6.60 10.40
CA ARG A 51 15.28 7.67 9.76
C ARG A 51 15.28 8.96 10.56
N ARG A 52 14.19 9.30 11.27
CA ARG A 52 14.16 10.41 12.23
C ARG A 52 14.92 10.08 13.52
N ASN A 53 14.93 8.82 13.94
CA ASN A 53 15.52 8.34 15.18
C ASN A 53 17.03 8.08 15.13
N CYS A 54 17.70 8.41 14.01
CA CYS A 54 19.11 8.82 14.04
C CYS A 54 19.39 10.00 15.02
N LYS A 55 18.37 10.55 15.71
CA LYS A 55 18.53 11.39 16.90
C LYS A 55 17.84 10.95 18.20
N MET A 56 17.01 9.92 18.25
CA MET A 56 16.52 9.41 19.55
C MET A 56 15.84 8.07 19.38
N VAL A 57 16.46 7.03 19.92
CA VAL A 57 15.82 5.73 20.12
C VAL A 57 14.65 5.94 21.08
N THR A 58 13.43 5.64 20.64
CA THR A 58 12.36 5.27 21.57
C THR A 58 11.70 4.03 21.01
N LYS A 59 12.15 2.87 21.50
CA LYS A 59 11.39 1.64 21.40
C LYS A 59 10.11 1.85 22.17
N VAL A 60 8.98 1.84 21.48
CA VAL A 60 7.69 1.58 22.12
C VAL A 60 7.53 0.07 22.09
N ILE A 61 8.06 -0.56 23.14
CA ILE A 61 7.60 -1.84 23.69
C ILE A 61 7.55 -1.62 25.20
#